data_AF-A0A2V7T401-F1
#
_entry.id   AF-A0A2V7T401-F1
#
_cell.length_a   1.000
_cell.length_b   1.000
_cell.length_c   1.000
_cell.angle_alpha   90.00
_cell.angle_beta   90.00
_cell.angle_gamma   90.00
#
_symmetry.space_group_name_H-M   'P 1'
#
loop_
_entity.id
_entity.type
_entity.pdbx_description
1 polymer ?
#
loop_
_entity_poly.entity_id
_entity_poly.type
_entity_poly.pdbx_seq_one_letter_code
_entity_poly.pdbx_strand_id
1 'polypeptide(L)'
;MSWSVDAYGHVFADHRETADRDPSRVVVDRDGVEWTIRELATPQTWARAPRCLVLNSRECVRRVWSYPNDWRALDAESLLRLGQAD
;
A
#
# COMPACT_ATOMS: atom_id res chain seq x y z
N MET A 1 17.40 -14.38 -11.22
CA MET A 1 16.69 -15.37 -10.40
C MET A 1 17.69 -15.86 -9.36
N SER A 2 17.53 -15.47 -8.09
CA SER A 2 18.43 -15.91 -7.01
C SER A 2 17.82 -17.14 -6.35
N TRP A 3 18.64 -18.14 -6.06
CA TRP A 3 18.24 -19.35 -5.35
C TRP A 3 18.99 -19.38 -4.02
N SER A 4 18.33 -19.87 -2.97
CA SER A 4 18.89 -19.96 -1.63
C SER A 4 18.81 -21.42 -1.18
N VAL A 5 19.80 -21.86 -0.40
CA VAL A 5 19.91 -23.26 0.05
C VAL A 5 20.11 -23.24 1.56
N ASP A 6 19.35 -24.08 2.27
CA ASP A 6 19.56 -24.24 3.71
C ASP A 6 20.72 -25.20 4.04
N ALA A 7 21.01 -25.31 5.34
CA ALA A 7 22.07 -26.16 5.88
C ALA A 7 21.86 -27.67 5.63
N TYR A 8 20.66 -28.07 5.18
CA TYR A 8 20.32 -29.46 4.84
C TYR A 8 20.34 -29.72 3.33
N GLY A 9 20.73 -28.72 2.53
CA GLY A 9 20.87 -28.86 1.08
C GLY A 9 19.55 -28.79 0.32
N HIS A 10 18.46 -28.37 0.98
CA HIS A 10 17.22 -28.13 0.27
C HIS A 10 17.33 -26.82 -0.51
N VAL A 11 17.25 -26.94 -1.83
CA VAL A 11 17.17 -25.78 -2.72
C VAL A 11 15.73 -25.31 -2.72
N PHE A 12 15.48 -24.17 -2.08
CA PHE A 12 14.26 -23.42 -2.27
C PHE A 12 14.54 -22.30 -3.25
N ALA A 13 13.55 -21.99 -4.09
CA ALA A 13 13.57 -20.70 -4.73
C ALA A 13 13.69 -19.65 -3.61
N ASP A 14 14.52 -18.61 -3.80
CA ASP A 14 14.32 -17.38 -3.05
C ASP A 14 12.95 -16.87 -3.50
N HIS A 15 11.90 -17.41 -2.89
CA HIS A 15 10.61 -16.80 -2.87
C HIS A 15 10.82 -15.60 -1.96
N ARG A 16 11.46 -14.56 -2.49
CA ARG A 16 10.95 -13.22 -2.28
C ARG A 16 9.52 -13.29 -2.78
N GLU A 17 8.66 -13.77 -1.89
CA GLU A 17 7.26 -14.01 -2.12
C GLU A 17 6.76 -12.81 -2.90
N THR A 18 6.11 -13.11 -4.01
CA THR A 18 5.25 -12.16 -4.71
C THR A 18 4.08 -11.84 -3.78
N ALA A 19 4.36 -11.21 -2.64
CA ALA A 19 3.37 -10.68 -1.74
C ALA A 19 3.01 -9.29 -2.28
N ASP A 20 1.73 -9.11 -2.60
CA ASP A 20 1.12 -7.88 -3.11
C ASP A 20 1.49 -7.53 -4.57
N ARG A 21 0.64 -7.96 -5.50
CA ARG A 21 0.53 -7.30 -6.83
C ARG A 21 -0.18 -5.94 -6.76
N ASP A 22 -0.34 -5.37 -5.58
CA ASP A 22 -0.73 -3.97 -5.41
C ASP A 22 0.53 -3.17 -5.08
N PRO A 23 1.19 -2.54 -6.07
CA PRO A 23 2.40 -1.78 -5.78
C PRO A 23 2.04 -0.65 -4.81
N SER A 24 2.59 -0.68 -3.60
CA SER A 24 2.49 0.45 -2.70
C SER A 24 3.26 1.62 -3.31
N ARG A 25 2.71 2.82 -3.20
CA ARG A 25 3.34 4.06 -3.65
C ARG A 25 3.82 4.83 -2.43
N VAL A 26 5.08 5.25 -2.43
CA VAL A 26 5.63 6.13 -1.40
C VAL A 26 5.60 7.56 -1.91
N VAL A 27 5.11 8.49 -1.10
CA VAL A 27 5.16 9.94 -1.35
C VAL A 27 5.64 10.66 -0.10
N VAL A 28 6.13 11.88 -0.28
CA VAL A 28 6.58 12.73 0.82
C VAL A 28 5.69 13.97 0.84
N ASP A 29 5.16 14.31 2.01
CA ASP A 29 4.38 15.52 2.23
C ASP A 29 5.27 16.79 2.27
N ARG A 30 4.66 17.97 2.20
CA ARG A 30 5.35 19.27 2.35
C ARG A 30 6.18 19.39 3.64
N ASP A 31 5.77 18.72 4.72
CA ASP A 31 6.49 18.71 6.00
C ASP A 31 7.61 17.65 6.05
N GLY A 32 7.88 16.94 4.94
CA GLY A 32 8.93 15.91 4.86
C GLY A 32 8.52 14.54 5.41
N VAL A 33 7.24 14.35 5.75
CA VAL A 33 6.72 13.07 6.26
C VAL A 33 6.54 12.09 5.12
N GLU A 34 7.11 10.89 5.27
CA GLU A 34 6.94 9.78 4.34
C GLU A 34 5.56 9.11 4.54
N TRP A 35 4.84 8.93 3.45
CA TRP A 35 3.56 8.25 3.40
C TRP A 35 3.63 7.08 2.43
N THR A 36 3.25 5.91 2.90
CA THR A 36 3.03 4.71 2.09
C THR A 36 1.55 4.59 1.78
N ILE A 37 1.21 4.60 0.49
CA ILE A 37 -0.16 4.47 0.00
C ILE A 37 -0.32 3.11 -0.67
N ARG A 38 -1.34 2.36 -0.28
CA ARG A 38 -1.68 1.09 -0.93
C ARG A 38 -3.18 0.88 -0.99
N GLU A 39 -3.64 0.21 -2.04
CA GLU A 39 -5.02 -0.25 -2.13
C GLU A 39 -5.15 -1.60 -1.43
N LEU A 40 -6.21 -1.79 -0.65
CA LEU A 40 -6.51 -3.03 0.05
C LEU A 40 -7.91 -3.49 -0.28
N ALA A 41 -8.06 -4.79 -0.55
CA ALA A 41 -9.35 -5.44 -0.57
C ALA A 41 -9.94 -5.52 0.85
N THR A 42 -11.22 -5.20 0.98
CA THR A 42 -11.95 -5.20 2.25
C THR A 42 -13.10 -6.18 2.19
N PRO A 43 -12.85 -7.49 2.40
CA PRO A 43 -13.87 -8.52 2.32
C PRO A 43 -14.85 -8.51 3.51
N GLN A 44 -14.65 -7.65 4.50
CA GLN A 44 -15.49 -7.59 5.69
C GLN A 44 -16.87 -7.02 5.35
N THR A 45 -17.93 -7.66 5.85
CA THR A 45 -19.32 -7.27 5.56
C THR A 45 -19.71 -5.88 6.07
N TRP A 46 -18.98 -5.35 7.06
CA TRP A 46 -19.17 -4.00 7.60
C TRP A 46 -18.32 -2.93 6.90
N ALA A 47 -17.52 -3.31 5.91
CA ALA A 47 -16.71 -2.37 5.14
C ALA A 47 -17.60 -1.43 4.31
N ARG A 48 -17.21 -0.17 4.16
CA ARG A 48 -17.97 0.82 3.38
C ARG A 48 -17.92 0.54 1.87
N ALA A 49 -16.90 -0.16 1.40
CA ALA A 49 -16.69 -0.51 -0.01
C ALA A 49 -15.90 -1.84 -0.11
N PRO A 50 -15.79 -2.47 -1.29
CA PRO A 50 -14.99 -3.69 -1.47
C PRO A 50 -13.47 -3.45 -1.48
N ARG A 51 -13.03 -2.19 -1.63
CA ARG A 51 -11.62 -1.78 -1.55
C ARG A 51 -11.47 -0.44 -0.85
N CYS A 52 -10.35 -0.22 -0.20
CA CYS A 52 -9.97 1.07 0.38
C CYS A 52 -8.52 1.42 0.09
N LEU A 53 -8.22 2.72 0.04
CA LEU A 53 -6.87 3.22 0.00
C LEU A 53 -6.39 3.44 1.44
N VAL A 54 -5.25 2.85 1.80
CA VAL A 54 -4.61 3.05 3.09
C VAL A 54 -3.40 3.94 2.91
N LEU A 55 -3.43 5.10 3.56
CA LEU A 55 -2.29 6.00 3.66
C LEU A 55 -1.68 5.79 5.05
N ASN A 56 -0.43 5.36 5.09
CA ASN A 56 0.29 5.04 6.31
C ASN A 56 1.54 5.91 6.40
N SER A 57 1.66 6.69 7.47
CA SER A 57 2.90 7.31 7.90
C SER A 57 3.31 6.77 9.27
N ARG A 58 4.46 7.22 9.75
CA ARG A 58 4.96 6.86 11.10
C ARG A 58 4.04 7.37 12.21
N GLU A 59 3.30 8.44 11.95
CA GLU A 59 2.50 9.13 12.97
C GLU A 59 1.00 8.82 12.85
N CYS A 60 0.52 8.46 11.65
CA CYS A 60 -0.90 8.36 11.36
C CYS A 60 -1.21 7.31 10.31
N VAL A 61 -2.39 6.69 10.44
CA VAL A 61 -2.98 5.81 9.40
C VAL A 61 -4.34 6.35 9.01
N ARG A 62 -4.57 6.52 7.70
CA ARG A 62 -5.82 7.03 7.15
C ARG A 62 -6.39 6.02 6.16
N ARG A 63 -7.70 5.79 6.24
CA ARG A 63 -8.44 4.89 5.34
C ARG A 63 -9.41 5.70 4.49
N VAL A 64 -9.24 5.62 3.18
CA VAL A 64 -10.07 6.31 2.20
C VAL A 64 -10.91 5.29 1.47
N TRP A 65 -12.21 5.51 1.46
CA TRP A 65 -13.19 4.65 0.80
C TRP A 65 -13.65 5.19 -0.55
N SER A 66 -13.43 6.49 -0.80
CA SER A 66 -13.76 7.17 -2.04
C SER A 66 -12.49 7.77 -2.66
N TYR A 67 -12.05 7.20 -3.78
CA TYR A 67 -10.85 7.62 -4.50
C TYR A 67 -11.00 7.29 -5.99
N PRO A 68 -10.33 8.03 -6.89
CA PRO A 68 -10.39 7.75 -8.32
C PRO A 68 -9.63 6.46 -8.67
N ASN A 69 -10.06 5.74 -9.71
CA ASN A 69 -9.36 4.53 -10.19
C ASN A 69 -7.90 4.83 -10.57
N ASP A 70 -7.64 6.01 -11.13
CA ASP A 70 -6.30 6.48 -11.50
C ASP A 70 -5.58 7.21 -10.36
N TRP A 71 -5.89 6.89 -9.09
CA TRP A 71 -5.21 7.49 -7.93
C TRP A 71 -3.69 7.43 -8.04
N ARG A 72 -3.16 6.40 -8.70
CA ARG A 72 -1.73 6.20 -8.95
C ARG A 72 -1.09 7.28 -9.81
N ALA A 73 -1.88 8.04 -10.58
CA ALA A 73 -1.40 9.16 -11.40
C ALA A 73 -1.45 10.51 -10.66
N LEU A 74 -2.13 10.58 -9.51
CA LEU A 74 -2.22 11.81 -8.73
C LEU A 74 -0.87 12.24 -8.16
N ASP A 75 -0.67 13.52 -7.94
CA ASP A 75 0.48 14.02 -7.19
C ASP A 75 0.36 13.70 -5.68
N ALA A 76 1.44 13.94 -4.93
CA ALA A 76 1.49 13.65 -3.51
C ALA A 76 0.44 14.43 -2.70
N GLU A 77 0.25 15.71 -2.99
CA GLU A 77 -0.69 16.57 -2.26
C GLU A 77 -2.13 16.13 -2.49
N SER A 78 -2.49 15.85 -3.76
CA SER A 78 -3.81 15.33 -4.12
C SER A 78 -4.10 13.99 -3.43
N LEU A 79 -3.12 13.08 -3.33
CA LEU A 79 -3.27 11.81 -2.62
C LEU A 79 -3.51 12.01 -1.13
N LEU A 80 -2.73 12.87 -0.48
CA LEU A 80 -2.83 13.09 0.96
C LEU A 80 -4.13 13.81 1.35
N ARG A 81 -4.67 14.66 0.45
CA ARG A 81 -6.00 15.28 0.62
C ARG A 81 -7.15 14.26 0.65
N LEU A 82 -7.06 13.16 -0.10
CA LEU A 82 -8.08 12.11 -0.07
C LEU A 82 -8.26 11.53 1.35
N GLY A 83 -7.18 11.46 2.12
CA GLY A 83 -7.19 11.01 3.52
C GLY A 83 -7.72 12.02 4.53
N GLN A 84 -7.99 13.26 4.11
CA GLN A 84 -8.48 14.34 4.98
C GLN A 84 -9.98 14.63 4.77
N ALA A 85 -10.57 14.16 3.67
CA ALA A 85 -12.00 14.23 3.42
C ALA A 85 -12.68 12.97 4.00
N ASP A 86 -13.49 13.15 5.04
CA ASP A 86 -14.25 12.09 5.72
C ASP A 86 -15.55 11.72 4.97
#